data_AF-A0A437CJZ0-F1
#
_entry.id   AF-A0A437CJZ0-F1
#
_cell.length_a   1.000
_cell.length_b   1.000
_cell.length_c   1.000
_cell.angle_alpha   90.00
_cell.angle_beta   90.00
_cell.angle_gamma   90.00
#
_symmetry.space_group_name_H-M   'P 1'
#
loop_
_entity.id
_entity.type
_entity.pdbx_description
1 polymer ?
#
loop_
_entity_poly.entity_id
_entity_poly.type
_entity_poly.pdbx_seq_one_letter_code
_entity_poly.pdbx_strand_id
1 'polypeptide(L)'
;MNSLVLLALLASVVAGKAPRLKFMVHEPPRFHFSRPENYISMYHQEGSDTLYVGGRAVIYVLNFTDSGVHDVQQIHVPSDQTAIDTCKAKAAPLELECDNFITVLQKVNDTFIVCGTNAGSPRCWMLVNDTVLTDVQGGHIASASDISPPYPSQKSISLPADGSLYSAMSVVGGQSGSIRRTFGPQKLLKTENVWLLNPQFAGAAIIPSSEKYKEEIYFFFSEFNQSAKMDEEPFRARIGRVCTVDEGGIMQLLPNSWTTFMKARVMCGAGNTQQQYNNLKQAVVVTAQEQRAGIMYGLFSNAW
;
A
#
# COMPACT_ATOMS: atom_id res chain seq x y z
N MET A 1 -36.70 49.29 -13.88
CA MET A 1 -35.52 48.81 -13.11
C MET A 1 -35.36 47.33 -13.39
N ASN A 2 -34.32 46.98 -14.14
CA ASN A 2 -34.27 45.81 -15.00
C ASN A 2 -34.01 44.50 -14.23
N SER A 3 -34.98 43.59 -14.29
CA SER A 3 -34.86 42.18 -13.91
C SER A 3 -33.69 41.45 -14.61
N LEU A 4 -33.19 42.01 -15.72
CA LEU A 4 -32.01 41.55 -16.46
C LEU A 4 -30.68 41.73 -15.70
N VAL A 5 -30.58 42.67 -14.74
CA VAL A 5 -29.35 42.84 -13.94
C VAL A 5 -29.23 41.75 -12.88
N LEU A 6 -30.35 41.20 -12.41
CA LEU A 6 -30.36 40.14 -11.40
C LEU A 6 -29.88 38.79 -11.96
N LEU A 7 -30.16 38.51 -13.24
CA LEU A 7 -29.67 37.29 -13.91
C LEU A 7 -28.16 37.32 -14.20
N ALA A 8 -27.57 38.50 -14.41
CA ALA A 8 -26.13 38.62 -14.62
C ALA A 8 -25.33 38.38 -13.32
N LEU A 9 -25.92 38.68 -12.15
CA LEU A 9 -25.32 38.39 -10.84
C LEU A 9 -25.49 36.93 -10.40
N LEU A 10 -26.46 36.20 -10.96
CA LEU A 10 -26.62 34.74 -10.74
C LEU A 10 -25.70 33.89 -11.65
N ALA A 11 -25.08 34.51 -12.65
CA ALA A 11 -24.06 33.90 -13.51
C ALA A 11 -22.63 34.14 -13.00
N SER A 12 -22.43 34.50 -11.73
CA SER A 12 -21.24 34.04 -11.01
C SER A 12 -21.39 32.53 -10.79
N VAL A 13 -21.32 31.82 -11.91
CA VAL A 13 -21.20 30.38 -12.00
C VAL A 13 -20.19 30.01 -10.94
N VAL A 14 -20.62 29.17 -10.00
CA VAL A 14 -19.73 28.37 -9.18
C VAL A 14 -18.80 27.68 -10.17
N ALA A 15 -17.68 28.33 -10.46
CA ALA A 15 -16.59 27.77 -11.22
C ALA A 15 -15.95 26.76 -10.29
N GLY A 16 -16.68 25.66 -10.03
CA GLY A 16 -16.05 24.42 -9.67
C GLY A 16 -14.93 24.23 -10.68
N LYS A 17 -13.74 23.94 -10.18
CA LYS A 17 -12.50 23.80 -10.97
C LYS A 17 -12.67 22.62 -11.94
N ALA A 18 -13.46 22.80 -12.99
CA ALA A 18 -13.57 21.86 -14.07
C ALA A 18 -12.19 21.81 -14.75
N PRO A 19 -11.73 20.62 -15.17
CA PRO A 19 -10.50 20.51 -15.93
C PRO A 19 -10.51 21.50 -17.10
N ARG A 20 -9.50 22.38 -17.15
CA ARG A 20 -9.42 23.46 -18.16
C ARG A 20 -9.42 22.90 -19.59
N LEU A 21 -8.84 21.71 -19.76
CA LEU A 21 -8.84 20.96 -21.00
C LEU A 21 -9.39 19.55 -20.70
N LYS A 22 -10.31 19.10 -21.55
CA LYS A 22 -10.76 17.72 -21.58
C LYS A 22 -10.25 17.12 -22.89
N PHE A 23 -9.17 16.37 -22.81
CA PHE A 23 -8.64 15.68 -23.99
C PHE A 23 -9.54 14.49 -24.31
N MET A 24 -9.96 14.37 -25.56
CA MET A 24 -10.36 13.07 -26.09
C MET A 24 -9.07 12.32 -26.37
N VAL A 25 -8.67 11.48 -25.43
CA VAL A 25 -7.47 10.66 -25.56
C VAL A 25 -7.75 9.65 -26.69
N HIS A 26 -7.07 9.79 -27.82
CA HIS A 26 -6.90 8.66 -28.74
C HIS A 26 -6.12 7.60 -27.98
N GLU A 27 -6.70 6.41 -27.86
CA GLU A 27 -6.28 5.43 -26.88
C GLU A 27 -4.80 5.09 -27.08
N PRO A 28 -3.92 5.42 -26.11
CA PRO A 28 -2.52 5.05 -26.20
C PRO A 28 -2.40 3.53 -26.22
N PRO A 29 -1.25 2.99 -26.66
CA PRO A 29 -0.99 1.57 -26.54
C PRO A 29 -1.20 1.12 -25.09
N ARG A 30 -2.07 0.13 -24.90
CA ARG A 30 -2.44 -0.38 -23.58
C ARG A 30 -2.61 -1.88 -23.63
N PHE A 31 -2.30 -2.52 -22.51
CA PHE A 31 -2.54 -3.93 -22.35
C PHE A 31 -3.97 -4.18 -21.86
N HIS A 32 -4.70 -5.04 -22.55
CA HIS A 32 -6.03 -5.47 -22.15
C HIS A 32 -5.95 -6.87 -21.53
N PHE A 33 -6.25 -6.96 -20.23
CA PHE A 33 -6.35 -8.25 -19.56
C PHE A 33 -7.51 -9.06 -20.14
N SER A 34 -7.29 -10.36 -20.33
CA SER A 34 -8.33 -11.29 -20.83
C SER A 34 -9.50 -11.44 -19.86
N ARG A 35 -9.24 -11.19 -18.56
CA ARG A 35 -10.24 -11.17 -17.48
C ARG A 35 -10.08 -9.87 -16.68
N PRO A 36 -11.17 -9.28 -16.15
CA PRO A 36 -11.06 -8.10 -15.29
C PRO A 36 -10.23 -8.40 -14.03
N GLU A 37 -9.13 -7.67 -13.86
CA GLU A 37 -8.27 -7.72 -12.67
C GLU A 37 -8.63 -6.55 -11.72
N ASN A 38 -9.45 -6.82 -10.72
CA ASN A 38 -9.94 -5.79 -9.79
C ASN A 38 -8.94 -5.46 -8.68
N TYR A 39 -8.00 -6.37 -8.42
CA TYR A 39 -6.99 -6.25 -7.38
C TYR A 39 -5.64 -6.53 -8.03
N ILE A 40 -4.83 -5.47 -8.18
CA ILE A 40 -3.51 -5.57 -8.80
C ILE A 40 -2.43 -5.09 -7.85
N SER A 41 -1.27 -5.73 -7.93
CA SER A 41 -0.01 -5.22 -7.41
C SER A 41 0.96 -5.02 -8.57
N MET A 42 1.91 -4.10 -8.43
CA MET A 42 2.84 -3.76 -9.50
C MET A 42 4.26 -3.58 -8.98
N TYR A 43 5.21 -4.05 -9.77
CA TYR A 43 6.62 -3.73 -9.60
C TYR A 43 7.22 -3.29 -10.94
N HIS A 44 7.86 -2.13 -10.91
CA HIS A 44 8.62 -1.58 -12.03
C HIS A 44 9.97 -1.12 -11.51
N GLN A 45 11.03 -1.49 -12.24
CA GLN A 45 12.37 -0.98 -11.97
C GLN A 45 12.63 0.23 -12.87
N GLU A 46 13.07 1.34 -12.28
CA GLU A 46 13.41 2.55 -13.04
C GLU A 46 14.43 2.23 -14.15
N GLY A 47 14.15 2.72 -15.37
CA GLY A 47 14.96 2.46 -16.57
C GLY A 47 14.70 1.12 -17.25
N SER A 48 13.85 0.24 -16.71
CA SER A 48 13.42 -0.99 -17.36
C SER A 48 12.17 -0.78 -18.22
N ASP A 49 12.07 -1.49 -19.33
CA ASP A 49 10.85 -1.59 -20.14
C ASP A 49 9.88 -2.67 -19.61
N THR A 50 10.31 -3.45 -18.62
CA THR A 50 9.51 -4.55 -18.05
C THR A 50 8.73 -4.10 -16.80
N LEU A 51 7.43 -4.39 -16.80
CA LEU A 51 6.51 -4.22 -15.67
C LEU A 51 5.98 -5.58 -15.23
N TYR A 52 6.10 -5.88 -13.94
CA TYR A 52 5.48 -7.06 -13.33
C TYR A 52 4.14 -6.65 -12.72
N VAL A 53 3.07 -7.37 -13.05
CA VAL A 53 1.72 -7.11 -12.54
C VAL A 53 1.18 -8.37 -11.88
N GLY A 54 0.93 -8.30 -10.59
CA GLY A 54 0.27 -9.37 -9.84
C GLY A 54 -1.23 -9.25 -9.97
N GLY A 55 -1.89 -10.30 -10.41
CA GLY A 55 -3.35 -10.37 -10.54
C GLY A 55 -3.93 -11.57 -9.78
N ARG A 56 -5.10 -12.03 -10.23
CA ARG A 56 -5.77 -13.21 -9.70
C ARG A 56 -5.14 -14.50 -10.25
N ALA A 57 -4.43 -15.21 -9.38
CA ALA A 57 -3.76 -16.48 -9.63
C ALA A 57 -2.68 -16.42 -10.71
N VAL A 58 -2.14 -15.23 -11.00
CA VAL A 58 -1.15 -15.01 -12.06
C VAL A 58 -0.30 -13.78 -11.80
N ILE A 59 0.94 -13.81 -12.28
CA ILE A 59 1.82 -12.66 -12.43
C ILE A 59 2.03 -12.45 -13.93
N TYR A 60 1.65 -11.30 -14.45
CA TYR A 60 1.91 -10.88 -15.82
C TYR A 60 3.27 -10.18 -15.89
N VAL A 61 4.07 -10.53 -16.89
CA VAL A 61 5.30 -9.83 -17.24
C VAL A 61 5.03 -9.09 -18.54
N LEU A 62 4.90 -7.77 -18.43
CA LEU A 62 4.57 -6.89 -19.56
C LEU A 62 5.82 -6.15 -20.00
N ASN A 63 6.03 -6.06 -21.31
CA ASN A 63 7.13 -5.31 -21.91
C ASN A 63 6.57 -4.10 -22.69
N PHE A 64 7.11 -2.92 -22.40
CA PHE A 64 6.74 -1.65 -23.03
C PHE A 64 7.70 -1.35 -24.17
N THR A 65 7.18 -1.20 -25.38
CA THR A 65 7.97 -0.86 -26.57
C THR A 65 7.32 0.30 -27.30
N ASP A 66 8.04 0.92 -28.24
CA ASP A 66 7.47 1.94 -29.14
C ASP A 66 6.23 1.44 -29.92
N SER A 67 6.15 0.13 -30.16
CA SER A 67 5.03 -0.53 -30.86
C SER A 67 3.82 -0.83 -29.98
N GLY A 68 3.97 -0.68 -28.66
CA GLY A 68 2.93 -0.93 -27.67
C GLY A 68 3.36 -1.82 -26.52
N VAL A 69 2.37 -2.31 -25.77
CA VAL A 69 2.56 -3.12 -24.56
C VAL A 69 2.25 -4.56 -24.86
N HIS A 70 3.22 -5.44 -24.64
CA HIS A 70 3.13 -6.87 -24.96
C HIS A 70 3.25 -7.71 -23.70
N ASP A 71 2.40 -8.73 -23.57
CA ASP A 71 2.57 -9.76 -22.56
C ASP A 71 3.60 -10.77 -23.04
N VAL A 72 4.75 -10.82 -22.37
CA VAL A 72 5.84 -11.72 -22.72
C VAL A 72 5.80 -13.01 -21.94
N GLN A 73 5.16 -13.02 -20.76
CA GLN A 73 5.10 -14.19 -19.90
C GLN A 73 3.99 -14.05 -18.84
N GLN A 74 3.30 -15.17 -18.58
CA GLN A 74 2.41 -15.33 -17.43
C GLN A 74 2.94 -16.43 -16.50
N ILE A 75 3.07 -16.10 -15.22
CA ILE A 75 3.46 -17.05 -14.17
C ILE A 75 2.23 -17.36 -13.34
N HIS A 76 1.68 -18.56 -13.51
CA HIS A 76 0.47 -18.98 -12.81
C HIS A 76 0.76 -19.38 -11.36
N VAL A 77 -0.07 -18.90 -10.44
CA VAL A 77 0.05 -19.12 -8.99
C VAL A 77 -1.32 -19.45 -8.38
N PRO A 78 -1.99 -20.53 -8.83
CA PRO A 78 -3.33 -20.87 -8.35
C PRO A 78 -3.32 -21.34 -6.89
N SER A 79 -4.41 -21.09 -6.17
CA SER A 79 -4.69 -21.76 -4.89
C SER A 79 -5.12 -23.21 -5.11
N ASP A 80 -4.85 -24.07 -4.13
CA ASP A 80 -5.42 -25.42 -4.10
C ASP A 80 -6.95 -25.39 -3.99
N GLN A 81 -7.64 -26.30 -4.69
CA GLN A 81 -9.11 -26.35 -4.67
C GLN A 81 -9.67 -26.52 -3.24
N THR A 82 -9.02 -27.33 -2.42
CA THR A 82 -9.40 -27.52 -1.00
C THR A 82 -9.30 -26.22 -0.20
N ALA A 83 -8.30 -25.36 -0.49
CA ALA A 83 -8.16 -24.06 0.17
C ALA A 83 -9.27 -23.10 -0.27
N ILE A 84 -9.61 -23.10 -1.57
CA ILE A 84 -10.73 -22.33 -2.12
C ILE A 84 -12.05 -22.75 -1.46
N ASP A 85 -12.34 -24.05 -1.40
CA ASP A 85 -13.58 -24.57 -0.83
C ASP A 85 -13.67 -24.26 0.68
N THR A 86 -12.56 -24.40 1.40
CA THR A 86 -12.47 -24.03 2.82
C THR A 86 -12.70 -22.54 3.05
N CYS A 87 -12.19 -21.68 2.17
CA CYS A 87 -12.42 -20.24 2.23
C CYS A 87 -13.91 -19.91 2.03
N LYS A 88 -14.53 -20.46 0.98
CA LYS A 88 -15.95 -20.23 0.66
C LYS A 88 -16.87 -20.70 1.80
N ALA A 89 -16.56 -21.84 2.41
CA ALA A 89 -17.32 -22.36 3.54
C ALA A 89 -17.33 -21.43 4.77
N LYS A 90 -16.32 -20.56 4.91
CA LYS A 90 -16.21 -19.63 6.05
C LYS A 90 -16.88 -18.27 5.81
N ALA A 91 -17.18 -17.90 4.56
CA ALA A 91 -17.29 -16.47 4.24
C ALA A 91 -18.40 -16.11 3.22
N ALA A 92 -19.60 -15.81 3.72
CA ALA A 92 -20.49 -14.85 3.04
C ALA A 92 -20.27 -13.48 3.72
N PRO A 93 -19.84 -12.39 3.03
CA PRO A 93 -19.91 -12.10 1.59
C PRO A 93 -18.57 -12.14 0.80
N LEU A 94 -17.55 -12.87 1.25
CA LEU A 94 -16.19 -12.85 0.64
C LEU A 94 -15.94 -13.98 -0.39
N GLU A 95 -16.97 -14.68 -0.87
CA GLU A 95 -16.79 -15.80 -1.81
C GLU A 95 -16.01 -15.43 -3.08
N LEU A 96 -16.18 -14.20 -3.59
CA LEU A 96 -15.46 -13.69 -4.76
C LEU A 96 -13.96 -13.42 -4.48
N GLU A 97 -13.57 -13.36 -3.22
CA GLU A 97 -12.20 -13.13 -2.75
C GLU A 97 -11.49 -14.43 -2.33
N CYS A 98 -12.15 -15.59 -2.50
CA CYS A 98 -11.58 -16.91 -2.25
C CYS A 98 -10.74 -17.42 -3.42
N ASP A 99 -9.64 -16.73 -3.70
CA ASP A 99 -8.62 -17.12 -4.68
C ASP A 99 -7.24 -16.63 -4.22
N ASN A 100 -6.19 -16.89 -4.99
CA ASN A 100 -4.87 -16.31 -4.76
C ASN A 100 -4.71 -14.98 -5.51
N PHE A 101 -4.83 -13.86 -4.83
CA PHE A 101 -4.53 -12.55 -5.40
C PHE A 101 -3.11 -12.17 -5.00
N ILE A 102 -2.26 -11.85 -5.99
CA ILE A 102 -0.89 -11.43 -5.73
C ILE A 102 -0.90 -9.97 -5.25
N THR A 103 -0.54 -9.77 -3.99
CA THR A 103 -0.62 -8.48 -3.28
C THR A 103 0.76 -7.87 -3.02
N VAL A 104 1.81 -8.68 -3.03
CA VAL A 104 3.20 -8.25 -2.84
C VAL A 104 4.02 -8.74 -4.01
N LEU A 105 4.64 -7.78 -4.71
CA LEU A 105 5.69 -7.99 -5.70
C LEU A 105 6.77 -6.96 -5.40
N GLN A 106 7.83 -7.37 -4.71
CA GLN A 106 8.90 -6.45 -4.33
C GLN A 106 10.25 -7.10 -4.51
N LYS A 107 11.21 -6.36 -5.06
CA LYS A 107 12.60 -6.79 -5.16
C LYS A 107 13.38 -6.24 -3.97
N VAL A 108 13.93 -7.15 -3.16
CA VAL A 108 14.81 -6.84 -2.03
C VAL A 108 16.22 -7.25 -2.42
N ASN A 109 17.06 -6.26 -2.75
CA ASN A 109 18.34 -6.46 -3.44
C ASN A 109 18.13 -7.22 -4.75
N ASP A 110 18.66 -8.45 -4.88
CA ASP A 110 18.51 -9.31 -6.06
C ASP A 110 17.40 -10.35 -5.90
N THR A 111 16.72 -10.38 -4.75
CA THR A 111 15.68 -11.37 -4.46
C THR A 111 14.29 -10.77 -4.63
N PHE A 112 13.51 -11.31 -5.56
CA PHE A 112 12.09 -10.97 -5.69
C PHE A 112 11.25 -11.75 -4.68
N ILE A 113 10.56 -11.03 -3.79
CA ILE A 113 9.59 -11.58 -2.86
C ILE A 113 8.19 -11.37 -3.44
N VAL A 114 7.48 -12.48 -3.61
CA VAL A 114 6.11 -12.52 -4.12
C VAL A 114 5.21 -13.10 -3.04
N CYS A 115 4.12 -12.42 -2.69
CA CYS A 115 3.13 -12.98 -1.78
C CYS A 115 1.71 -12.77 -2.31
N GLY A 116 0.82 -13.68 -1.94
CA GLY A 116 -0.60 -13.59 -2.27
C GLY A 116 -1.51 -14.10 -1.18
N THR A 117 -2.80 -13.79 -1.32
CA THR A 117 -3.86 -14.10 -0.34
C THR A 117 -4.09 -15.60 -0.18
N ASN A 118 -3.79 -16.39 -1.22
CA ASN A 118 -3.93 -17.85 -1.28
C ASN A 118 -5.22 -18.36 -0.59
N ALA A 119 -6.36 -17.86 -1.07
CA ALA A 119 -7.71 -18.15 -0.56
C ALA A 119 -7.84 -17.99 0.97
N GLY A 120 -7.45 -16.83 1.50
CA GLY A 120 -7.54 -16.51 2.93
C GLY A 120 -6.43 -17.08 3.80
N SER A 121 -5.46 -17.79 3.21
CA SER A 121 -4.31 -18.37 3.91
C SER A 121 -3.02 -17.94 3.21
N PRO A 122 -2.54 -16.70 3.45
CA PRO A 122 -1.46 -16.09 2.68
C PRO A 122 -0.22 -16.96 2.53
N ARG A 123 0.44 -16.86 1.38
CA ARG A 123 1.69 -17.54 1.07
C ARG A 123 2.67 -16.60 0.37
N CYS A 124 3.95 -16.89 0.53
CA CYS A 124 5.05 -16.14 -0.07
C CYS A 124 6.01 -17.08 -0.78
N TRP A 125 6.63 -16.58 -1.85
CA TRP A 125 7.55 -17.25 -2.73
C TRP A 125 8.70 -16.31 -3.08
N MET A 126 9.82 -16.89 -3.54
CA MET A 126 10.85 -16.16 -4.27
C MET A 126 10.66 -16.37 -5.76
N LEU A 127 10.76 -15.29 -6.54
CA LEU A 127 10.83 -15.40 -8.00
C LEU A 127 12.30 -15.47 -8.43
N VAL A 128 12.69 -16.62 -8.98
CA VAL A 128 14.05 -16.94 -9.43
C VAL A 128 14.11 -16.93 -10.95
N ASN A 129 15.19 -16.37 -11.50
CA ASN A 129 15.41 -16.19 -12.95
C ASN A 129 14.21 -15.54 -13.65
N ASP A 130 13.50 -14.65 -12.94
CA ASP A 130 12.30 -13.95 -13.38
C ASP A 130 11.16 -14.83 -13.91
N THR A 131 11.21 -16.15 -13.66
CA THR A 131 10.36 -17.14 -14.34
C THR A 131 9.76 -18.19 -13.41
N VAL A 132 10.45 -18.57 -12.32
CA VAL A 132 10.06 -19.70 -11.47
C VAL A 132 9.85 -19.23 -10.04
N LEU A 133 8.69 -19.58 -9.47
CA LEU A 133 8.42 -19.37 -8.04
C LEU A 133 8.91 -20.55 -7.23
N THR A 134 9.70 -20.28 -6.20
CA THR A 134 10.19 -21.29 -5.25
C THR A 134 9.83 -20.88 -3.82
N ASP A 135 9.91 -21.83 -2.89
CA ASP A 135 9.83 -21.51 -1.47
C ASP A 135 10.91 -20.48 -1.10
N VAL A 136 10.58 -19.60 -0.15
CA VAL A 136 11.53 -18.56 0.30
C VAL A 136 12.68 -19.22 1.07
N GLN A 137 13.91 -18.93 0.66
CA GLN A 137 15.13 -19.43 1.27
C GLN A 137 16.07 -18.25 1.58
N GLY A 138 16.74 -18.32 2.73
CA GLY A 138 17.72 -17.31 3.15
C GLY A 138 17.09 -16.12 3.90
N GLY A 139 17.85 -15.61 4.89
CA GLY A 139 17.42 -14.50 5.74
C GLY A 139 16.35 -14.86 6.78
N HIS A 140 15.95 -13.88 7.57
CA HIS A 140 14.78 -13.99 8.43
C HIS A 140 13.53 -13.64 7.62
N ILE A 141 12.49 -14.47 7.71
CA ILE A 141 11.17 -14.19 7.12
C ILE A 141 10.07 -14.34 8.16
N ALA A 142 9.14 -13.39 8.19
CA ALA A 142 7.93 -13.45 9.00
C ALA A 142 6.92 -14.44 8.43
N SER A 143 5.85 -14.73 9.18
CA SER A 143 4.73 -15.48 8.62
C SER A 143 4.16 -14.76 7.39
N ALA A 144 3.72 -15.50 6.37
CA ALA A 144 3.13 -14.90 5.17
C ALA A 144 1.92 -14.00 5.48
N SER A 145 1.15 -14.32 6.53
CA SER A 145 0.03 -13.49 7.01
C SER A 145 0.45 -12.13 7.59
N ASP A 146 1.75 -11.96 7.88
CA ASP A 146 2.31 -10.69 8.33
C ASP A 146 2.85 -9.84 7.16
N ILE A 147 2.91 -10.42 5.95
CA ILE A 147 3.44 -9.80 4.73
C ILE A 147 2.32 -9.49 3.74
N SER A 148 1.39 -10.42 3.56
CA SER A 148 0.24 -10.33 2.64
C SER A 148 -1.07 -10.49 3.41
N PRO A 149 -2.12 -9.74 3.05
CA PRO A 149 -3.43 -9.91 3.66
C PRO A 149 -4.09 -11.24 3.27
N PRO A 150 -4.98 -11.79 4.12
CA PRO A 150 -5.88 -12.89 3.73
C PRO A 150 -6.90 -12.50 2.65
N TYR A 151 -7.27 -11.21 2.55
CA TYR A 151 -8.26 -10.72 1.59
C TYR A 151 -7.69 -9.58 0.75
N PRO A 152 -7.90 -9.56 -0.57
CA PRO A 152 -7.32 -8.53 -1.44
C PRO A 152 -7.91 -7.14 -1.22
N SER A 153 -9.12 -7.05 -0.65
CA SER A 153 -9.76 -5.80 -0.24
C SER A 153 -9.09 -5.13 0.98
N GLN A 154 -8.31 -5.89 1.75
CA GLN A 154 -7.58 -5.35 2.90
C GLN A 154 -6.34 -4.58 2.43
N LYS A 155 -6.29 -3.30 2.77
CA LYS A 155 -5.14 -2.45 2.45
C LYS A 155 -3.87 -2.90 3.16
N SER A 156 -2.81 -3.06 2.39
CA SER A 156 -1.46 -3.32 2.88
C SER A 156 -0.44 -2.49 2.10
N ILE A 157 0.72 -2.25 2.70
CA ILE A 157 1.86 -1.60 2.07
C ILE A 157 3.06 -2.53 2.22
N SER A 158 3.77 -2.75 1.12
CA SER A 158 5.07 -3.43 1.09
C SER A 158 6.11 -2.44 0.57
N LEU A 159 7.22 -2.29 1.31
CA LEU A 159 8.29 -1.36 0.97
C LEU A 159 9.65 -2.05 1.13
N PRO A 160 10.38 -2.32 0.05
CA PRO A 160 11.78 -2.71 0.13
C PRO A 160 12.62 -1.48 0.51
N ALA A 161 13.46 -1.61 1.52
CA ALA A 161 14.38 -0.57 1.99
C ALA A 161 15.58 -1.25 2.67
N ASP A 162 16.77 -0.65 2.59
CA ASP A 162 17.98 -1.09 3.31
C ASP A 162 18.34 -2.59 3.26
N GLY A 163 17.91 -3.31 2.21
CA GLY A 163 18.11 -4.76 2.07
C GLY A 163 17.10 -5.63 2.84
N SER A 164 16.03 -5.01 3.33
CA SER A 164 14.91 -5.62 4.04
C SER A 164 13.56 -5.28 3.40
N LEU A 165 12.53 -6.08 3.71
CA LEU A 165 11.15 -5.78 3.38
C LEU A 165 10.41 -5.28 4.62
N TYR A 166 9.67 -4.20 4.46
CA TYR A 166 8.78 -3.66 5.47
C TYR A 166 7.33 -3.84 5.03
N SER A 167 6.50 -4.36 5.93
CA SER A 167 5.08 -4.63 5.68
C SER A 167 4.23 -3.88 6.69
N ALA A 168 3.26 -3.12 6.17
CA ALA A 168 2.27 -2.42 6.96
C ALA A 168 0.87 -2.95 6.61
N MET A 169 0.22 -3.56 7.60
CA MET A 169 -1.05 -4.28 7.44
C MET A 169 -2.18 -3.51 8.12
N SER A 170 -3.22 -3.15 7.37
CA SER A 170 -4.41 -2.51 7.96
C SER A 170 -5.23 -3.50 8.78
N VAL A 171 -6.05 -3.02 9.70
CA VAL A 171 -6.94 -3.88 10.49
C VAL A 171 -7.96 -4.60 9.59
N VAL A 172 -8.20 -5.90 9.84
CA VAL A 172 -9.29 -6.69 9.24
C VAL A 172 -9.78 -7.74 10.22
N GLY A 173 -11.10 -7.97 10.30
CA GLY A 173 -11.70 -9.17 10.92
C GLY A 173 -10.98 -9.75 12.15
N GLY A 174 -10.82 -8.98 13.23
CA GLY A 174 -10.19 -9.43 14.48
C GLY A 174 -8.66 -9.47 14.50
N GLN A 175 -7.98 -9.21 13.36
CA GLN A 175 -6.54 -9.02 13.29
C GLN A 175 -6.15 -7.54 13.44
N SER A 176 -5.35 -7.24 14.46
CA SER A 176 -4.79 -5.92 14.68
C SER A 176 -3.86 -5.52 13.53
N GLY A 177 -3.97 -4.27 13.09
CA GLY A 177 -3.02 -3.72 12.13
C GLY A 177 -1.62 -3.57 12.73
N SER A 178 -0.59 -3.63 11.89
CA SER A 178 0.80 -3.60 12.35
C SER A 178 1.74 -2.99 11.31
N ILE A 179 2.88 -2.46 11.78
CA ILE A 179 4.04 -2.09 10.96
C ILE A 179 5.18 -3.02 11.34
N ARG A 180 5.80 -3.68 10.36
CA ARG A 180 6.79 -4.72 10.59
C ARG A 180 7.95 -4.66 9.61
N ARG A 181 9.11 -5.13 10.06
CA ARG A 181 10.19 -5.62 9.19
C ARG A 181 10.01 -7.13 9.06
N THR A 182 9.76 -7.59 7.85
CA THR A 182 9.23 -8.93 7.59
C THR A 182 10.17 -9.83 6.80
N PHE A 183 11.15 -9.26 6.11
CA PHE A 183 12.16 -10.04 5.40
C PHE A 183 13.51 -9.32 5.41
N GLY A 184 14.61 -10.08 5.39
CA GLY A 184 15.97 -9.57 5.20
C GLY A 184 16.97 -10.10 6.22
N PRO A 185 18.19 -9.55 6.25
CA PRO A 185 19.26 -10.02 7.14
C PRO A 185 19.10 -9.52 8.58
N GLN A 186 18.40 -8.40 8.76
CA GLN A 186 18.17 -7.81 10.07
C GLN A 186 17.08 -8.56 10.86
N LYS A 187 17.11 -8.38 12.17
CA LYS A 187 16.09 -8.92 13.08
C LYS A 187 14.70 -8.40 12.72
N LEU A 188 13.72 -9.29 12.75
CA LEU A 188 12.31 -8.95 12.50
C LEU A 188 11.77 -8.14 13.68
N LEU A 189 11.12 -7.02 13.37
CA LEU A 189 10.53 -6.12 14.36
C LEU A 189 9.07 -5.82 14.00
N LYS A 190 8.27 -5.51 15.02
CA LYS A 190 6.86 -5.13 14.86
C LYS A 190 6.43 -4.02 15.81
N THR A 191 5.33 -3.36 15.49
CA THR A 191 4.61 -2.52 16.45
C THR A 191 3.88 -3.37 17.49
N GLU A 192 3.79 -2.89 18.72
CA GLU A 192 2.89 -3.47 19.72
C GLU A 192 1.42 -3.18 19.39
N ASN A 193 0.52 -4.07 19.81
CA ASN A 193 -0.91 -4.01 19.46
C ASN A 193 -1.59 -2.71 19.91
N VAL A 194 -1.09 -2.06 20.96
CA VAL A 194 -1.66 -0.82 21.52
C VAL A 194 -1.14 0.44 20.83
N TRP A 195 -0.14 0.35 19.96
CA TRP A 195 0.49 1.51 19.32
C TRP A 195 -0.29 2.01 18.11
N LEU A 196 -1.14 1.18 17.49
CA LEU A 196 -1.93 1.52 16.32
C LEU A 196 -3.41 1.25 16.61
N LEU A 197 -4.26 2.26 16.45
CA LEU A 197 -5.69 2.15 16.73
C LEU A 197 -6.46 1.98 15.42
N ASN A 198 -6.77 0.73 15.06
CA ASN A 198 -7.48 0.37 13.81
C ASN A 198 -6.91 1.09 12.58
N PRO A 199 -5.61 0.91 12.27
CA PRO A 199 -4.97 1.65 11.19
C PRO A 199 -5.49 1.21 9.81
N GLN A 200 -5.58 2.17 8.91
CA GLN A 200 -5.82 2.01 7.47
C GLN A 200 -4.66 2.67 6.73
N PHE A 201 -3.76 1.86 6.16
CA PHE A 201 -2.55 2.36 5.52
C PHE A 201 -2.82 2.96 4.14
N ALA A 202 -2.07 4.01 3.83
CA ALA A 202 -2.21 4.84 2.63
C ALA A 202 -0.90 4.99 1.85
N GLY A 203 0.24 4.62 2.43
CA GLY A 203 1.55 4.67 1.77
C GLY A 203 2.69 4.46 2.76
N ALA A 204 3.90 4.32 2.22
CA ALA A 204 5.15 4.40 2.97
C ALA A 204 6.26 4.92 2.06
N ALA A 205 7.32 5.48 2.65
CA ALA A 205 8.50 5.93 1.92
C ALA A 205 9.74 5.90 2.82
N ILE A 206 10.88 5.59 2.23
CA ILE A 206 12.19 5.83 2.84
C ILE A 206 12.59 7.29 2.63
N ILE A 207 13.05 7.95 3.68
CA ILE A 207 13.66 9.28 3.58
C ILE A 207 15.18 9.10 3.68
N PRO A 208 15.92 9.30 2.57
CA PRO A 208 17.35 9.07 2.54
C PRO A 208 18.08 10.10 3.40
N SER A 209 19.24 9.71 3.92
CA SER A 209 20.13 10.56 4.69
C SER A 209 21.55 10.44 4.16
N SER A 210 22.40 11.46 4.39
CA SER A 210 23.83 11.38 4.07
C SER A 210 24.53 10.28 4.86
N GLU A 211 23.97 9.92 6.02
CA GLU A 211 24.47 8.88 6.89
C GLU A 211 23.43 7.76 6.94
N LYS A 212 23.76 6.58 6.40
CA LYS A 212 22.83 5.45 6.25
C LYS A 212 22.10 5.09 7.54
N TYR A 213 22.78 5.21 8.69
CA TYR A 213 22.20 4.89 9.99
C TYR A 213 21.17 5.93 10.50
N LYS A 214 21.03 7.05 9.81
CA LYS A 214 20.00 8.07 10.03
C LYS A 214 18.84 7.98 9.02
N GLU A 215 18.81 6.94 8.19
CA GLU A 215 17.67 6.70 7.30
C GLU A 215 16.44 6.29 8.10
N GLU A 216 15.32 6.90 7.74
CA GLU A 216 14.04 6.70 8.42
C GLU A 216 13.00 6.26 7.40
N ILE A 217 12.12 5.35 7.81
CA ILE A 217 10.97 4.95 7.02
C ILE A 217 9.73 5.58 7.63
N TYR A 218 8.98 6.27 6.79
CA TYR A 218 7.72 6.88 7.13
C TYR A 218 6.55 6.06 6.61
N PHE A 219 5.56 5.86 7.47
CA PHE A 219 4.29 5.19 7.16
C PHE A 219 3.15 6.19 7.29
N PHE A 220 2.27 6.21 6.30
CA PHE A 220 1.14 7.13 6.24
C PHE A 220 -0.16 6.33 6.36
N PHE A 221 -1.00 6.69 7.32
CA PHE A 221 -2.22 5.92 7.63
C PHE A 221 -3.27 6.78 8.31
N SER A 222 -4.52 6.29 8.34
CA SER A 222 -5.57 6.83 9.19
C SER A 222 -5.93 5.83 10.29
N GLU A 223 -6.05 6.31 11.52
CA GLU A 223 -6.64 5.55 12.62
C GLU A 223 -8.15 5.75 12.62
N PHE A 224 -8.91 4.66 12.72
CA PHE A 224 -10.37 4.70 12.68
C PHE A 224 -10.98 4.41 14.06
N ASN A 225 -11.70 5.37 14.61
CA ASN A 225 -12.50 5.18 15.81
C ASN A 225 -13.90 4.68 15.42
N GLN A 226 -14.11 3.37 15.52
CA GLN A 226 -15.39 2.72 15.22
C GLN A 226 -16.53 3.18 16.15
N SER A 227 -16.21 3.65 17.36
CA SER A 227 -17.17 4.11 18.36
C SER A 227 -17.36 5.62 18.38
N ALA A 228 -16.83 6.33 17.38
CA ALA A 228 -17.03 7.76 17.25
C ALA A 228 -18.52 8.08 17.07
N LYS A 229 -19.01 9.07 17.81
CA LYS A 229 -20.36 9.60 17.63
C LYS A 229 -20.47 10.39 16.33
N MET A 230 -21.69 10.73 15.92
CA MET A 230 -21.96 11.46 14.66
C MET A 230 -21.30 12.85 14.62
N ASP A 231 -21.12 13.48 15.78
CA ASP A 231 -20.46 14.76 15.98
C ASP A 231 -18.94 14.65 16.19
N GLU A 232 -18.43 13.43 16.35
CA GLU A 232 -17.00 13.16 16.53
C GLU A 232 -16.33 12.86 15.19
N GLU A 233 -15.03 13.12 15.14
CA GLU A 233 -14.20 12.78 14.01
C GLU A 233 -13.84 11.28 14.01
N PRO A 234 -14.33 10.48 13.05
CA PRO A 234 -14.09 9.04 13.06
C PRO A 234 -12.70 8.65 12.56
N PHE A 235 -12.08 9.46 11.71
CA PHE A 235 -10.76 9.19 11.12
C PHE A 235 -9.72 10.20 11.63
N ARG A 236 -8.53 9.71 12.01
CA ARG A 236 -7.39 10.56 12.35
C ARG A 236 -6.22 10.22 11.45
N ALA A 237 -5.86 11.11 10.53
CA ALA A 237 -4.68 10.94 9.70
C ALA A 237 -3.41 11.04 10.55
N ARG A 238 -2.48 10.10 10.31
CA ARG A 238 -1.23 9.93 11.03
C ARG A 238 -0.07 9.76 10.07
N ILE A 239 1.07 10.22 10.54
CA ILE A 239 2.38 9.88 10.01
C ILE A 239 3.14 9.15 11.11
N GLY A 240 3.64 7.96 10.83
CA GLY A 240 4.49 7.17 11.70
C GLY A 240 5.91 7.08 11.13
N ARG A 241 6.93 6.94 11.97
CA ARG A 241 8.31 6.73 11.56
C ARG A 241 8.98 5.62 12.34
N VAL A 242 9.96 4.97 11.73
CA VAL A 242 10.93 4.04 12.36
C VAL A 242 12.31 4.26 11.77
N CYS A 243 13.37 3.96 12.51
CA CYS A 243 14.74 3.97 11.97
C CYS A 243 15.07 2.62 11.32
N THR A 244 15.79 2.64 10.20
CA THR A 244 16.24 1.41 9.50
C THR A 244 17.21 0.59 10.34
N VAL A 245 17.95 1.22 11.25
CA VAL A 245 18.93 0.55 12.12
C VAL A 245 18.38 0.09 13.47
N ASP A 246 17.06 0.13 13.68
CA ASP A 246 16.46 -0.35 14.93
C ASP A 246 16.66 -1.87 15.09
N GLU A 247 17.13 -2.28 16.27
CA GLU A 247 17.42 -3.68 16.65
C GLU A 247 16.39 -4.26 17.65
N GLY A 248 15.40 -3.44 18.00
CA GLY A 248 14.43 -3.73 19.04
C GLY A 248 14.95 -3.48 20.45
N GLY A 249 14.10 -3.73 21.43
CA GLY A 249 14.44 -3.56 22.84
C GLY A 249 15.31 -4.68 23.39
N ILE A 250 15.74 -4.50 24.64
CA ILE A 250 16.45 -5.53 25.40
C ILE A 250 15.55 -6.76 25.61
N MET A 251 16.14 -7.93 25.91
CA MET A 251 15.39 -9.19 25.99
C MET A 251 14.15 -9.13 26.91
N GLN A 252 14.23 -8.36 28.00
CA GLN A 252 13.15 -8.24 29.00
C GLN A 252 12.06 -7.22 28.61
N LEU A 253 12.32 -6.34 27.64
CA LEU A 253 11.42 -5.25 27.29
C LEU A 253 11.45 -5.01 25.78
N LEU A 254 10.33 -5.29 25.10
CA LEU A 254 10.16 -5.07 23.66
C LEU A 254 11.20 -5.79 22.77
N PRO A 255 11.55 -7.06 23.04
CA PRO A 255 12.66 -7.73 22.35
C PRO A 255 12.47 -7.79 20.83
N ASN A 256 11.25 -7.88 20.32
CA ASN A 256 10.96 -7.95 18.88
C ASN A 256 10.11 -6.77 18.41
N SER A 257 10.19 -5.64 19.12
CA SER A 257 9.34 -4.49 18.89
C SER A 257 10.16 -3.25 18.60
N TRP A 258 9.64 -2.36 17.74
CA TRP A 258 10.34 -1.11 17.40
C TRP A 258 10.62 -0.27 18.64
N THR A 259 11.85 0.18 18.82
CA THR A 259 12.20 1.15 19.86
C THR A 259 12.16 2.60 19.37
N THR A 260 12.14 2.76 18.04
CA THR A 260 12.18 4.05 17.34
C THR A 260 10.82 4.48 16.77
N PHE A 261 9.77 3.69 17.01
CA PHE A 261 8.44 4.02 16.49
C PHE A 261 7.89 5.28 17.14
N MET A 262 7.60 6.28 16.31
CA MET A 262 6.88 7.49 16.73
C MET A 262 5.78 7.79 15.72
N LYS A 263 4.69 8.44 16.17
CA LYS A 263 3.63 8.91 15.28
C LYS A 263 3.15 10.31 15.64
N ALA A 264 2.77 11.07 14.64
CA ALA A 264 2.19 12.40 14.77
C ALA A 264 0.87 12.49 13.99
N ARG A 265 0.06 13.50 14.32
CA ARG A 265 -1.19 13.79 13.60
C ARG A 265 -0.88 14.62 12.36
N VAL A 266 -1.54 14.31 11.24
CA VAL A 266 -1.49 15.10 10.00
C VAL A 266 -2.83 15.82 9.85
N MET A 267 -2.79 17.12 9.57
CA MET A 267 -3.97 17.95 9.38
C MET A 267 -4.05 18.40 7.92
N CYS A 268 -5.20 18.19 7.29
CA CYS A 268 -5.50 18.70 5.96
C CYS A 268 -6.82 19.46 6.02
N GLY A 269 -6.81 20.76 5.75
CA GLY A 269 -7.99 21.61 5.85
C GLY A 269 -7.63 23.07 5.61
N ALA A 270 -8.64 23.92 5.49
CA ALA A 270 -8.44 25.36 5.37
C ALA A 270 -8.55 26.00 6.76
N GLY A 271 -7.50 26.71 7.20
CA GLY A 271 -7.41 27.25 8.56
C GLY A 271 -8.49 28.27 8.94
N ASN A 272 -9.22 28.81 7.96
CA ASN A 272 -10.33 29.73 8.15
C ASN A 272 -11.71 29.03 8.13
N THR A 273 -11.76 27.71 8.02
CA THR A 273 -13.01 26.93 7.99
C THR A 273 -12.96 25.77 8.99
N GLN A 274 -14.12 25.27 9.39
CA GLN A 274 -14.22 24.01 10.14
C GLN A 274 -14.02 22.78 9.25
N GLN A 275 -13.76 22.96 7.94
CA GLN A 275 -13.62 21.88 7.00
C GLN A 275 -12.25 21.21 7.15
N GLN A 276 -12.27 19.96 7.62
CA GLN A 276 -11.10 19.13 7.83
C GLN A 276 -11.26 17.81 7.07
N TYR A 277 -10.16 17.33 6.51
CA TYR A 277 -10.06 16.09 5.75
C TYR A 277 -9.10 15.16 6.47
N ASN A 278 -9.65 14.22 7.23
CA ASN A 278 -8.88 13.43 8.19
C ASN A 278 -8.76 11.95 7.81
N ASN A 279 -9.37 11.57 6.69
CA ASN A 279 -9.26 10.23 6.11
C ASN A 279 -8.22 10.24 4.98
N LEU A 280 -6.98 9.89 5.30
CA LEU A 280 -5.90 9.79 4.34
C LEU A 280 -6.10 8.53 3.48
N LYS A 281 -6.28 8.74 2.17
CA LYS A 281 -6.57 7.66 1.21
C LYS A 281 -5.32 7.11 0.55
N GLN A 282 -4.39 8.00 0.20
CA GLN A 282 -3.13 7.68 -0.45
C GLN A 282 -2.09 8.74 -0.11
N ALA A 283 -0.83 8.33 0.03
CA ALA A 283 0.30 9.22 0.21
C ALA A 283 1.48 8.76 -0.64
N VAL A 284 2.15 9.72 -1.28
CA VAL A 284 3.37 9.50 -2.06
C VAL A 284 4.39 10.56 -1.65
N VAL A 285 5.67 10.17 -1.58
CA VAL A 285 6.77 11.10 -1.33
C VAL A 285 7.54 11.31 -2.61
N VAL A 286 7.80 12.58 -2.93
CA VAL A 286 8.69 12.98 -4.02
C VAL A 286 9.97 13.52 -3.38
N THR A 287 11.07 12.81 -3.58
CA THR A 287 12.41 13.27 -3.17
C THR A 287 13.01 14.08 -4.31
N ALA A 288 13.25 15.37 -4.10
CA ALA A 288 14.03 16.15 -5.05
C ALA A 288 15.51 15.77 -4.88
N GLN A 289 16.22 15.46 -5.98
CA GLN A 289 17.63 15.06 -5.96
C GLN A 289 18.54 16.06 -5.21
N GLU A 290 18.12 17.32 -5.11
CA GLU A 290 18.87 18.40 -4.43
C GLU A 290 18.38 18.72 -3.01
N GLN A 291 17.20 18.23 -2.59
CA GLN A 291 16.67 18.52 -1.25
C GLN A 291 16.80 17.31 -0.33
N ARG A 292 17.44 17.52 0.84
CA ARG A 292 17.47 16.59 1.98
C ARG A 292 16.09 16.36 2.63
N ALA A 293 15.02 16.93 2.07
CA ALA A 293 13.66 16.80 2.54
C ALA A 293 12.77 16.30 1.38
N GLY A 294 12.09 15.17 1.59
CA GLY A 294 11.06 14.69 0.69
C GLY A 294 9.77 15.51 0.86
N ILE A 295 9.10 15.82 -0.25
CA ILE A 295 7.77 16.44 -0.23
C ILE A 295 6.72 15.32 -0.25
N MET A 296 5.91 15.24 0.80
CA MET A 296 4.76 14.32 0.87
C MET A 296 3.54 14.95 0.20
N TYR A 297 2.99 14.26 -0.79
CA TYR A 297 1.65 14.53 -1.34
C TYR A 297 0.66 13.53 -0.76
N GLY A 298 -0.36 14.03 -0.08
CA GLY A 298 -1.43 13.22 0.50
C GLY A 298 -2.80 13.54 -0.12
N LEU A 299 -3.55 12.49 -0.47
CA LEU A 299 -4.95 12.61 -0.87
C LEU A 299 -5.84 12.30 0.34
N PHE A 300 -6.62 13.28 0.76
CA PHE A 300 -7.51 13.17 1.93
C PHE A 300 -8.97 13.28 1.52
N SER A 301 -9.83 12.56 2.24
CA SER A 301 -11.28 12.75 2.19
C SER A 301 -11.82 13.12 3.57
N ASN A 302 -13.04 13.64 3.57
CA ASN A 302 -13.89 13.76 4.75
C ASN A 302 -14.60 12.40 5.00
N ALA A 303 -15.45 12.38 6.03
CA ALA A 303 -16.29 11.23 6.35
C ALA A 303 -17.64 11.20 5.59
N TRP A 304 -17.97 12.27 4.85
CA TRP A 304 -19.29 12.52 4.24
C TRP A 304 -19.22 12.61 2.73
#